data_AF-A0A2G4T1M6-F1
#
_entry.id   AF-A0A2G4T1M6-F1
#
_cell.length_a   1.000
_cell.length_b   1.000
_cell.length_c   1.000
_cell.angle_alpha   90.00
_cell.angle_beta   90.00
_cell.angle_gamma   90.00
#
_symmetry.space_group_name_H-M   'P 1'
#
loop_
_entity.id
_entity.type
_entity.pdbx_description
1 polymer ?
#
loop_
_entity_poly.entity_id
_entity_poly.type
_entity_poly.pdbx_seq_one_letter_code
_entity_poly.pdbx_strand_id
1 'polypeptide(L)'
;MPCTFYRSNRCLSTFSTIRSLLGNFLQSKNKQLPKVNLQDTTIRKPKKKVAVMVGFNGSKYYGMQFQDNVVSIERTLFEAFCKIDAISKQNSLHPSKVQFHRAARTDKGVHAACNVVSLKIIPDPCFIEKANSVLPSDIRLWGMYEHIHALPVFISSLGYVETTKGFNAKNQCDSRIYEYLLPTYALREKQTNIVLKEQPGAPTDIMVRMGDNHGDERYVTMTNPSILSNYRVNQERLDKFSEAMSMFKGTHDFHNYTLSKVIGKRDTRRHIRNIEVREVAHVEAQFKVNST
;
A
#
# COMPACT_ATOMS: atom_id res chain seq x y z
N MET A 1 18.55 12.56 -19.50
CA MET A 1 19.27 11.31 -19.82
C MET A 1 18.25 10.17 -19.83
N PRO A 2 18.03 9.48 -20.95
CA PRO A 2 17.02 8.42 -21.02
C PRO A 2 17.62 7.08 -20.56
N CYS A 3 16.96 6.41 -19.61
CA CYS A 3 17.33 5.08 -19.13
C CYS A 3 16.83 4.01 -20.12
N THR A 4 17.78 3.32 -20.74
CA THR A 4 17.58 2.12 -21.58
C THR A 4 17.23 0.90 -20.72
N PHE A 5 16.10 0.26 -21.03
CA PHE A 5 15.69 -1.03 -20.47
C PHE A 5 16.44 -2.19 -21.17
N TYR A 6 17.08 -3.06 -20.38
CA TYR A 6 17.66 -4.31 -20.87
C TYR A 6 16.58 -5.42 -20.86
N ARG A 7 16.15 -5.89 -22.03
CA ARG A 7 15.32 -7.10 -22.19
C ARG A 7 16.22 -8.33 -22.22
N SER A 8 16.05 -9.24 -21.27
CA SER A 8 16.66 -10.58 -21.30
C SER A 8 15.79 -11.54 -22.12
N ASN A 9 16.27 -11.94 -23.30
CA ASN A 9 15.66 -12.94 -24.19
C ASN A 9 16.15 -14.36 -23.84
N ARG A 10 15.59 -14.99 -22.80
CA ARG A 10 15.79 -16.43 -22.58
C ARG A 10 14.50 -17.12 -22.13
N CYS A 11 13.60 -17.40 -23.08
CA CYS A 11 12.55 -18.42 -22.97
C CYS A 11 11.94 -18.71 -24.36
N LEU A 12 12.72 -19.25 -25.29
CA LEU A 12 12.23 -19.73 -26.59
C LEU A 12 13.00 -20.99 -27.03
N SER A 13 12.89 -22.09 -26.29
CA SER A 13 13.37 -23.39 -26.79
C SER A 13 12.76 -24.61 -26.07
N THR A 14 11.43 -24.77 -26.06
CA THR A 14 10.82 -26.06 -25.61
C THR A 14 9.49 -26.42 -26.32
N PHE A 15 9.18 -25.82 -27.47
CA PHE A 15 7.89 -26.06 -28.16
C PHE A 15 7.85 -27.26 -29.14
N SER A 16 8.93 -28.00 -29.35
CA SER A 16 8.95 -29.11 -30.33
C SER A 16 8.54 -30.49 -29.79
N THR A 17 8.47 -30.68 -28.46
CA THR A 17 8.27 -32.03 -27.87
C THR A 17 6.80 -32.40 -27.60
N ILE A 18 5.86 -31.45 -27.66
CA ILE A 18 4.44 -31.69 -27.30
C ILE A 18 3.63 -32.34 -28.44
N ARG A 19 4.15 -32.36 -29.68
CA ARG A 19 3.40 -32.83 -30.86
C ARG A 19 3.39 -34.37 -31.01
N SER A 20 4.34 -35.11 -30.44
CA SER A 20 4.38 -36.59 -30.58
C SER A 20 3.47 -37.33 -29.59
N LEU A 21 3.07 -36.69 -28.48
CA LEU A 21 2.23 -37.32 -27.45
C LEU A 21 0.72 -37.23 -27.72
N LEU A 22 0.29 -36.40 -28.68
CA LEU A 22 -1.12 -36.21 -29.02
C LEU A 22 -1.65 -37.21 -30.06
N GLY A 23 -0.78 -37.98 -30.73
CA GLY A 23 -1.19 -38.93 -31.78
C GLY A 23 -1.81 -40.23 -31.25
N ASN A 24 -1.41 -40.67 -30.05
CA ASN A 24 -1.78 -41.99 -29.53
C ASN A 24 -3.07 -42.02 -28.69
N PHE A 25 -3.75 -40.88 -28.53
CA PHE A 25 -4.92 -40.77 -27.65
C PHE A 25 -6.27 -40.97 -28.39
N LEU A 26 -6.27 -41.14 -29.71
CA LEU A 26 -7.49 -41.19 -30.54
C LEU A 26 -7.95 -42.61 -30.94
N GLN A 27 -7.68 -43.64 -30.12
CA GLN A 27 -8.11 -45.02 -30.43
C GLN A 27 -8.87 -45.79 -29.34
N SER A 28 -9.43 -45.12 -28.32
CA SER A 28 -10.27 -45.81 -27.32
C SER A 28 -11.66 -45.16 -27.11
N LYS A 29 -12.43 -45.03 -28.19
CA LYS A 29 -13.88 -44.77 -28.09
C LYS A 29 -14.66 -46.07 -28.24
N ASN A 30 -15.02 -46.70 -27.11
CA ASN A 30 -16.28 -47.42 -26.90
C ASN A 30 -16.28 -48.14 -25.54
N LYS A 31 -16.66 -47.41 -24.48
CA LYS A 31 -17.22 -47.99 -23.24
C LYS A 31 -18.14 -46.95 -22.63
N GLN A 32 -19.37 -47.35 -22.30
CA GLN A 32 -20.36 -46.48 -21.65
C GLN A 32 -19.79 -45.96 -20.33
N LEU A 33 -19.82 -44.64 -20.14
CA LEU A 33 -19.34 -43.95 -18.95
C LEU A 33 -20.37 -44.09 -17.82
N PRO A 34 -19.98 -44.56 -16.61
CA PRO A 34 -20.87 -44.56 -15.47
C PRO A 34 -21.19 -43.12 -15.03
N LYS A 35 -22.40 -42.89 -14.51
CA LYS A 35 -22.84 -41.59 -13.98
C LYS A 35 -21.91 -41.14 -12.84
N VAL A 36 -21.06 -40.16 -13.10
CA VAL A 36 -20.15 -39.56 -12.11
C VAL A 36 -20.92 -38.51 -11.31
N ASN A 37 -21.00 -38.73 -10.00
CA ASN A 37 -21.42 -37.74 -9.02
C ASN A 37 -20.31 -36.67 -8.93
N LEU A 38 -20.62 -35.41 -9.25
CA LEU A 38 -19.66 -34.30 -9.29
C LEU A 38 -19.21 -33.93 -7.86
N GLN A 39 -18.27 -34.69 -7.31
CA GLN A 39 -17.47 -34.25 -6.16
C GLN A 39 -16.22 -33.53 -6.67
N ASP A 40 -16.02 -32.32 -6.17
CA ASP A 40 -15.00 -31.34 -6.54
C ASP A 40 -13.57 -31.91 -6.31
N THR A 41 -13.02 -32.62 -7.29
CA THR A 41 -11.70 -33.28 -7.23
C THR A 41 -10.56 -32.35 -7.62
N THR A 42 -10.46 -31.18 -6.99
CA THR A 42 -9.24 -30.36 -7.15
C THR A 42 -8.11 -30.95 -6.31
N ILE A 43 -7.06 -31.47 -6.96
CA ILE A 43 -5.82 -31.91 -6.28
C ILE A 43 -5.29 -30.72 -5.45
N ARG A 44 -5.25 -30.87 -4.12
CA ARG A 44 -4.81 -29.81 -3.20
C ARG A 44 -3.30 -29.61 -3.33
N LYS A 45 -2.88 -28.55 -4.02
CA LYS A 45 -1.48 -28.12 -4.07
C LYS A 45 -1.01 -27.60 -2.69
N PRO A 46 0.24 -27.88 -2.29
CA PRO A 46 0.75 -27.40 -1.00
C PRO A 46 0.84 -25.88 -0.99
N LYS A 47 0.37 -25.25 0.09
CA LYS A 47 0.46 -23.81 0.30
C LYS A 47 1.75 -23.46 1.04
N LYS A 48 2.41 -22.36 0.67
CA LYS A 48 3.56 -21.79 1.37
C LYS A 48 3.21 -20.44 1.96
N LYS A 49 3.79 -20.14 3.12
CA LYS A 49 3.72 -18.82 3.73
C LYS A 49 4.77 -17.94 3.06
N VAL A 50 4.36 -16.79 2.56
CA VAL A 50 5.24 -15.87 1.82
C VAL A 50 5.11 -14.45 2.35
N ALA A 51 6.12 -13.64 2.08
CA ALA A 51 6.11 -12.19 2.18
C ALA A 51 6.23 -11.58 0.78
N VAL A 52 5.42 -10.56 0.52
CA VAL A 52 5.35 -9.84 -0.76
C VAL A 52 5.37 -8.34 -0.49
N MET A 53 6.17 -7.61 -1.27
CA MET A 53 6.20 -6.15 -1.22
C MET A 53 5.22 -5.57 -2.24
N VAL A 54 4.42 -4.60 -1.82
CA VAL A 54 3.36 -3.97 -2.61
C VAL A 54 3.48 -2.45 -2.55
N GLY A 55 3.39 -1.82 -3.71
CA GLY A 55 3.22 -0.38 -3.88
C GLY A 55 1.85 -0.08 -4.45
N PHE A 56 1.25 1.03 -4.04
CA PHE A 56 -0.05 1.44 -4.55
C PHE A 56 -0.32 2.95 -4.44
N ASN A 57 -1.12 3.44 -5.37
CA ASN A 57 -1.77 4.74 -5.31
C ASN A 57 -3.13 4.59 -4.59
N GLY A 58 -3.23 5.13 -3.37
CA GLY A 58 -4.41 5.05 -2.53
C GLY A 58 -5.62 5.90 -2.93
N SER A 59 -5.52 6.82 -3.92
CA SER A 59 -6.56 7.82 -4.19
C SER A 59 -7.95 7.25 -4.44
N LYS A 60 -8.04 6.08 -5.08
CA LYS A 60 -9.31 5.43 -5.44
C LYS A 60 -9.81 4.44 -4.38
N TYR A 61 -9.09 4.29 -3.27
CA TYR A 61 -9.29 3.20 -2.31
C TYR A 61 -9.65 3.73 -0.92
N TYR A 62 -10.52 3.00 -0.23
CA TYR A 62 -10.94 3.27 1.16
C TYR A 62 -9.96 2.66 2.18
N GLY A 63 -8.66 2.82 1.90
CA GLY A 63 -7.56 2.33 2.71
C GLY A 63 -7.10 0.92 2.37
N MET A 64 -6.16 0.41 3.17
CA MET A 64 -5.55 -0.91 2.97
C MET A 64 -6.52 -2.06 3.29
N GLN A 65 -7.23 -1.97 4.43
CA GLN A 65 -7.90 -3.11 5.04
C GLN A 65 -9.14 -3.56 4.26
N PHE A 66 -9.33 -4.88 4.14
CA PHE A 66 -10.54 -5.46 3.55
C PHE A 66 -11.80 -4.99 4.27
N GLN A 67 -12.80 -4.56 3.49
CA GLN A 67 -14.12 -4.13 3.94
C GLN A 67 -15.17 -4.60 2.91
N ASP A 68 -16.36 -5.00 3.36
CA ASP A 68 -17.33 -5.67 2.49
C ASP A 68 -17.96 -4.73 1.44
N ASN A 69 -18.11 -3.44 1.74
CA ASN A 69 -18.90 -2.52 0.91
C ASN A 69 -18.07 -1.46 0.18
N VAL A 70 -16.74 -1.49 0.31
CA VAL A 70 -15.86 -0.50 -0.32
C VAL A 70 -14.68 -1.18 -1.02
N VAL A 71 -14.15 -0.52 -2.03
CA VAL A 71 -12.94 -0.98 -2.71
C VAL A 71 -11.74 -0.63 -1.83
N SER A 72 -10.99 -1.65 -1.44
CA SER A 72 -9.75 -1.51 -0.66
C SER A 72 -8.61 -2.28 -1.32
N ILE A 73 -7.37 -1.93 -0.96
CA ILE A 73 -6.18 -2.54 -1.54
C ILE A 73 -6.19 -4.06 -1.32
N GLU A 74 -6.53 -4.52 -0.12
CA GLU A 74 -6.61 -5.95 0.17
C GLU A 74 -7.61 -6.69 -0.70
N ARG A 75 -8.83 -6.14 -0.88
CA ARG A 75 -9.83 -6.76 -1.74
C ARG A 75 -9.30 -6.96 -3.15
N THR A 76 -8.70 -5.93 -3.74
CA THR A 76 -8.14 -6.00 -5.09
C THR A 76 -6.99 -7.01 -5.20
N LEU A 77 -6.12 -7.09 -4.18
CA LEU A 77 -5.06 -8.11 -4.11
C LEU A 77 -5.65 -9.53 -4.05
N PHE A 78 -6.69 -9.75 -3.22
CA PHE A 78 -7.36 -11.05 -3.12
C PHE A 78 -8.00 -11.48 -4.44
N GLU A 79 -8.71 -10.57 -5.09
CA GLU A 79 -9.32 -10.84 -6.39
C GLU A 79 -8.27 -11.19 -7.45
N ALA A 80 -7.15 -10.46 -7.49
CA ALA A 80 -6.03 -10.76 -8.38
C ALA A 80 -5.42 -12.14 -8.09
N PHE A 81 -5.14 -12.45 -6.82
CA PHE A 81 -4.59 -13.75 -6.42
C PHE A 81 -5.52 -14.92 -6.67
N CYS A 82 -6.83 -14.69 -6.69
CA CYS A 82 -7.81 -15.70 -7.07
C CYS A 82 -7.92 -15.89 -8.59
N LYS A 83 -7.74 -14.82 -9.38
CA LYS A 83 -7.71 -14.93 -10.85
C LYS A 83 -6.53 -15.75 -11.36
N ILE A 84 -5.41 -15.75 -10.63
CA ILE A 84 -4.19 -16.48 -10.99
C ILE A 84 -4.03 -17.82 -10.27
N ASP A 85 -5.09 -18.31 -9.60
CA ASP A 85 -5.11 -19.55 -8.82
C ASP A 85 -4.07 -19.64 -7.68
N ALA A 86 -3.51 -18.52 -7.23
CA ALA A 86 -2.62 -18.46 -6.07
C ALA A 86 -3.40 -18.66 -4.75
N ILE A 87 -4.67 -18.24 -4.73
CA ILE A 87 -5.61 -18.44 -3.61
C ILE A 87 -6.92 -19.02 -4.18
N SER A 88 -7.42 -20.09 -3.57
CA SER A 88 -8.71 -20.68 -3.95
C SER A 88 -9.89 -19.71 -3.72
N LYS A 89 -10.90 -19.73 -4.59
CA LYS A 89 -12.12 -18.88 -4.47
C LYS A 89 -12.78 -18.92 -3.09
N GLN A 90 -12.89 -20.09 -2.45
CA GLN A 90 -13.47 -20.24 -1.09
C GLN A 90 -12.69 -19.52 0.03
N ASN A 91 -11.43 -19.18 -0.21
CA ASN A 91 -10.55 -18.48 0.72
C ASN A 91 -10.42 -16.98 0.41
N SER A 92 -10.91 -16.53 -0.76
CA SER A 92 -10.78 -15.15 -1.25
C SER A 92 -11.48 -14.11 -0.39
N LEU A 93 -12.62 -14.48 0.20
CA LEU A 93 -13.48 -13.60 0.99
C LEU A 93 -13.08 -13.53 2.48
N HIS A 94 -12.12 -14.37 2.91
CA HIS A 94 -11.74 -14.46 4.32
C HIS A 94 -10.22 -14.37 4.48
N PRO A 95 -9.67 -13.16 4.72
CA PRO A 95 -8.24 -12.95 4.91
C PRO A 95 -7.62 -13.83 6.00
N SER A 96 -8.41 -14.23 7.01
CA SER A 96 -8.00 -15.14 8.08
C SER A 96 -7.62 -16.54 7.58
N LYS A 97 -8.33 -17.07 6.56
CA LYS A 97 -8.10 -18.42 6.03
C LYS A 97 -6.75 -18.58 5.32
N VAL A 98 -6.19 -17.47 4.82
CA VAL A 98 -4.85 -17.44 4.22
C VAL A 98 -3.80 -16.82 5.13
N GLN A 99 -4.15 -16.49 6.38
CA GLN A 99 -3.28 -15.77 7.32
C GLN A 99 -2.71 -14.49 6.71
N PHE A 100 -3.57 -13.66 6.11
CA PHE A 100 -3.12 -12.39 5.52
C PHE A 100 -2.84 -11.36 6.61
N HIS A 101 -1.60 -10.86 6.64
CA HIS A 101 -1.15 -9.80 7.52
C HIS A 101 -0.44 -8.72 6.70
N ARG A 102 -0.60 -7.47 7.12
CA ARG A 102 0.02 -6.28 6.53
C ARG A 102 0.94 -5.64 7.55
N ALA A 103 2.09 -5.15 7.13
CA ALA A 103 3.05 -4.46 7.99
C ALA A 103 2.50 -3.11 8.48
N ALA A 104 1.87 -2.36 7.58
CA ALA A 104 1.19 -1.10 7.87
C ALA A 104 -0.26 -1.11 7.40
N ARG A 105 -1.14 -0.50 8.21
CA ARG A 105 -2.47 -0.07 7.77
C ARG A 105 -2.33 1.33 7.17
N THR A 106 -3.10 1.62 6.14
CA THR A 106 -3.21 2.95 5.55
C THR A 106 -4.68 3.37 5.55
N ASP A 107 -4.92 4.66 5.82
CA ASP A 107 -6.24 5.25 5.77
C ASP A 107 -6.69 5.52 4.33
N LYS A 108 -7.94 5.97 4.16
CA LYS A 108 -8.51 6.31 2.86
C LYS A 108 -7.63 7.34 2.14
N GLY A 109 -7.33 7.08 0.87
CA GLY A 109 -6.53 7.99 0.03
C GLY A 109 -5.01 7.91 0.24
N VAL A 110 -4.52 7.27 1.30
CA VAL A 110 -3.08 7.21 1.61
C VAL A 110 -2.36 6.25 0.67
N HIS A 111 -1.25 6.70 0.09
CA HIS A 111 -0.40 5.91 -0.81
C HIS A 111 0.63 5.07 -0.04
N ALA A 112 1.22 4.08 -0.70
CA ALA A 112 2.40 3.39 -0.18
C ALA A 112 3.35 3.02 -1.31
N ALA A 113 4.63 3.37 -1.17
CA ALA A 113 5.66 2.90 -2.10
C ALA A 113 6.00 1.42 -1.86
N CYS A 114 6.26 1.07 -0.59
CA CYS A 114 6.74 -0.25 -0.18
C CYS A 114 6.05 -0.74 1.11
N ASN A 115 4.78 -1.15 1.02
CA ASN A 115 4.16 -1.90 2.10
C ASN A 115 4.50 -3.40 1.96
N VAL A 116 4.50 -4.14 3.05
CA VAL A 116 4.79 -5.58 3.05
C VAL A 116 3.57 -6.34 3.56
N VAL A 117 3.18 -7.38 2.83
CA VAL A 117 2.10 -8.29 3.22
C VAL A 117 2.64 -9.70 3.36
N SER A 118 2.12 -10.47 4.31
CA SER A 118 2.39 -11.89 4.44
C SER A 118 1.11 -12.71 4.37
N LEU A 119 1.13 -13.80 3.60
CA LEU A 119 -0.04 -14.63 3.32
C LEU A 119 0.37 -16.04 2.87
N LYS A 120 -0.58 -16.97 2.84
CA LYS A 120 -0.40 -18.32 2.30
C LYS A 120 -0.89 -18.39 0.86
N ILE A 121 0.00 -18.74 -0.06
CA ILE A 121 -0.32 -18.94 -1.49
C ILE A 121 0.08 -20.34 -1.95
N ILE A 122 -0.49 -20.77 -3.07
CA ILE A 122 0.06 -21.87 -3.87
C ILE A 122 1.29 -21.31 -4.61
N PRO A 123 2.49 -21.86 -4.42
CA PRO A 123 3.71 -21.37 -5.07
C PRO A 123 3.62 -21.40 -6.60
N ASP A 124 4.08 -20.33 -7.23
CA ASP A 124 4.17 -20.20 -8.69
C ASP A 124 5.39 -19.32 -9.02
N PRO A 125 6.36 -19.80 -9.84
CA PRO A 125 7.51 -19.00 -10.25
C PRO A 125 7.15 -17.70 -10.97
N CYS A 126 6.02 -17.67 -11.67
CA CYS A 126 5.56 -16.48 -12.38
C CYS A 126 4.53 -15.67 -11.56
N PHE A 127 4.45 -15.87 -10.25
CA PHE A 127 3.44 -15.24 -9.39
C PHE A 127 3.37 -13.71 -9.54
N ILE A 128 4.52 -13.02 -9.48
CA ILE A 128 4.56 -11.55 -9.58
C ILE A 128 4.12 -11.07 -10.96
N GLU A 129 4.58 -11.70 -12.03
CA GLU A 129 4.22 -11.34 -13.41
C GLU A 129 2.72 -11.55 -13.66
N LYS A 130 2.18 -12.70 -13.26
CA LYS A 130 0.76 -13.03 -13.39
C LYS A 130 -0.11 -12.12 -12.53
N ALA A 131 0.31 -11.81 -11.31
CA ALA A 131 -0.44 -10.89 -10.45
C ALA A 131 -0.45 -9.48 -11.05
N ASN A 132 0.71 -8.97 -11.47
CA ASN A 132 0.81 -7.63 -12.07
C ASN A 132 0.09 -7.51 -13.42
N SER A 133 -0.13 -8.62 -14.16
CA SER A 133 -0.91 -8.59 -15.40
C SER A 133 -2.43 -8.47 -15.19
N VAL A 134 -2.93 -8.86 -14.00
CA VAL A 134 -4.37 -8.77 -13.66
C VAL A 134 -4.69 -7.65 -12.67
N LEU A 135 -3.68 -7.09 -12.00
CA LEU A 135 -3.82 -5.96 -11.09
C LEU A 135 -4.04 -4.65 -11.88
N PRO A 136 -4.82 -3.70 -11.34
CA PRO A 136 -4.92 -2.37 -11.92
C PRO A 136 -3.58 -1.64 -11.84
N SER A 137 -3.33 -0.69 -12.75
CA SER A 137 -2.08 0.10 -12.80
C SER A 137 -1.76 0.86 -11.49
N ASP A 138 -2.77 1.09 -10.66
CA ASP A 138 -2.64 1.77 -9.37
C ASP A 138 -2.06 0.86 -8.27
N ILE A 139 -1.91 -0.45 -8.49
CA ILE A 139 -1.32 -1.41 -7.54
C ILE A 139 -0.25 -2.22 -8.25
N ARG A 140 0.92 -2.33 -7.63
CA ARG A 140 2.04 -3.09 -8.17
C ARG A 140 2.68 -3.96 -7.09
N LEU A 141 2.94 -5.21 -7.44
CA LEU A 141 3.82 -6.07 -6.65
C LEU A 141 5.25 -5.87 -7.13
N TRP A 142 6.12 -5.61 -6.16
CA TRP A 142 7.55 -5.52 -6.40
C TRP A 142 8.15 -6.91 -6.27
N GLY A 143 9.01 -7.28 -7.21
CA GLY A 143 9.89 -8.41 -7.00
C GLY A 143 10.83 -8.07 -5.85
N MET A 144 10.87 -8.89 -4.80
CA MET A 144 11.84 -8.70 -3.69
C MET A 144 13.30 -8.99 -4.11
N TYR A 145 13.60 -9.00 -5.42
CA TYR A 145 14.89 -9.33 -6.03
C TYR A 145 15.75 -8.10 -6.37
N GLU A 146 15.17 -6.96 -6.78
CA GLU A 146 15.96 -5.81 -7.31
C GLU A 146 16.58 -4.91 -6.24
N HIS A 147 16.15 -5.01 -4.98
CA HIS A 147 16.58 -4.07 -3.93
C HIS A 147 17.47 -4.67 -2.84
N ILE A 148 17.74 -5.99 -2.88
CA ILE A 148 18.62 -6.68 -1.91
C ILE A 148 19.91 -7.09 -2.62
N HIS A 149 20.70 -6.12 -3.08
CA HIS A 149 21.99 -6.37 -3.73
C HIS A 149 23.15 -6.65 -2.76
N ALA A 150 22.89 -6.93 -1.48
CA ALA A 150 23.94 -7.00 -0.45
C ALA A 150 24.03 -8.30 0.36
N LEU A 151 23.22 -9.33 0.09
CA LEU A 151 23.22 -10.56 0.90
C LEU A 151 23.15 -11.83 0.03
N PRO A 152 24.06 -12.80 0.22
CA PRO A 152 23.99 -14.11 -0.43
C PRO A 152 22.99 -14.96 0.35
N VAL A 153 21.72 -14.58 0.30
CA VAL A 153 20.65 -15.50 0.70
C VAL A 153 20.19 -16.17 -0.58
N PHE A 154 19.97 -17.48 -0.52
CA PHE A 154 19.25 -18.27 -1.53
C PHE A 154 17.86 -17.64 -1.76
N ILE A 155 17.81 -16.54 -2.52
CA ILE A 155 16.61 -15.77 -2.77
C ILE A 155 15.98 -16.37 -4.02
N SER A 156 14.91 -17.12 -3.75
CA SER A 156 14.06 -17.79 -4.69
C SER A 156 13.71 -16.89 -5.89
N SER A 157 13.87 -17.38 -7.11
CA SER A 157 13.59 -16.73 -8.39
C SER A 157 12.10 -16.41 -8.65
N LEU A 158 11.28 -16.35 -7.58
CA LEU A 158 9.82 -16.32 -7.62
C LEU A 158 9.24 -14.91 -7.36
N GLY A 159 10.10 -13.92 -7.07
CA GLY A 159 9.72 -12.52 -6.85
C GLY A 159 9.03 -12.23 -5.50
N TYR A 160 8.91 -13.22 -4.63
CA TYR A 160 8.48 -13.13 -3.23
C TYR A 160 9.43 -13.93 -2.33
N VAL A 161 9.36 -13.73 -1.01
CA VAL A 161 10.17 -14.49 -0.04
C VAL A 161 9.32 -15.56 0.64
N GLU A 162 9.72 -16.83 0.57
CA GLU A 162 9.15 -17.88 1.43
C GLU A 162 9.56 -17.64 2.88
N THR A 163 8.60 -17.64 3.80
CA THR A 163 8.83 -17.38 5.22
C THR A 163 8.45 -18.60 6.07
N THR A 164 8.87 -18.61 7.33
CA THR A 164 8.39 -19.59 8.30
C THR A 164 6.86 -19.51 8.47
N LYS A 165 6.23 -20.61 8.89
CA LYS A 165 4.77 -20.70 9.04
C LYS A 165 4.19 -19.66 10.01
N GLY A 166 4.98 -19.21 11.00
CA GLY A 166 4.59 -18.23 12.02
C GLY A 166 4.85 -16.77 11.65
N PHE A 167 5.47 -16.50 10.49
CA PHE A 167 5.81 -15.13 10.11
C PHE A 167 4.56 -14.25 9.95
N ASN A 168 4.56 -13.11 10.64
CA ASN A 168 3.50 -12.12 10.59
C ASN A 168 4.11 -10.75 10.31
N ALA A 169 3.83 -10.20 9.11
CA ALA A 169 4.41 -8.94 8.65
C ALA A 169 4.12 -7.76 9.61
N LYS A 170 2.99 -7.80 10.33
CA LYS A 170 2.66 -6.76 11.33
C LYS A 170 3.57 -6.84 12.54
N ASN A 171 3.70 -8.03 13.12
CA ASN A 171 4.36 -8.23 14.40
C ASN A 171 5.89 -8.22 14.27
N GLN A 172 6.40 -8.58 13.09
CA GLN A 172 7.83 -8.59 12.79
C GLN A 172 8.32 -7.26 12.18
N CYS A 173 7.43 -6.28 12.00
CA CYS A 173 7.78 -4.94 11.55
C CYS A 173 8.21 -4.12 12.76
N ASP A 174 9.50 -3.79 12.83
CA ASP A 174 10.12 -3.03 13.91
C ASP A 174 9.88 -1.53 13.75
N SER A 175 9.80 -1.05 12.51
CA SER A 175 9.67 0.36 12.18
C SER A 175 9.01 0.58 10.84
N ARG A 176 8.43 1.78 10.67
CA ARG A 176 7.86 2.24 9.39
C ARG A 176 8.46 3.57 9.05
N ILE A 177 8.65 3.79 7.76
CA ILE A 177 9.11 5.06 7.19
C ILE A 177 7.94 5.64 6.40
N TYR A 178 7.49 6.82 6.81
CA TYR A 178 6.53 7.61 6.03
C TYR A 178 7.24 8.76 5.35
N GLU A 179 6.72 9.17 4.21
CA GLU A 179 7.14 10.35 3.46
C GLU A 179 5.87 11.15 3.16
N TYR A 180 5.86 12.42 3.59
CA TYR A 180 4.80 13.36 3.30
C TYR A 180 5.31 14.38 2.31
N LEU A 181 4.51 14.68 1.28
CA LEU A 181 4.77 15.73 0.30
C LEU A 181 3.83 16.89 0.64
N LEU A 182 4.41 17.99 1.10
CA LEU A 182 3.67 19.17 1.56
C LEU A 182 3.95 20.37 0.65
N PRO A 183 2.92 20.99 0.06
CA PRO A 183 3.09 22.23 -0.69
C PRO A 183 3.71 23.34 0.16
N THR A 184 4.73 24.02 -0.35
CA THR A 184 5.46 25.06 0.39
C THR A 184 4.58 26.19 0.92
N TYR A 185 3.49 26.53 0.23
CA TYR A 185 2.53 27.54 0.69
C TYR A 185 1.82 27.18 2.00
N ALA A 186 1.81 25.91 2.41
CA ALA A 186 1.30 25.50 3.72
C ALA A 186 2.13 26.06 4.87
N LEU A 187 3.40 26.41 4.60
CA LEU A 187 4.26 27.06 5.57
C LEU A 187 4.06 28.57 5.59
N ARG A 188 3.47 29.18 4.57
CA ARG A 188 3.35 30.66 4.43
C ARG A 188 2.79 31.32 5.70
N GLU A 189 3.33 32.48 6.05
CA GLU A 189 2.78 33.28 7.15
C GLU A 189 1.33 33.64 6.89
N LYS A 190 0.52 33.52 7.95
CA LYS A 190 -0.87 33.97 7.92
C LYS A 190 -0.87 35.49 7.75
N GLN A 191 -1.27 35.96 6.57
CA GLN A 191 -1.20 37.38 6.21
C GLN A 191 -2.36 38.23 6.75
N THR A 192 -3.39 37.64 7.37
CA THR A 192 -4.51 38.38 7.97
C THR A 192 -5.17 37.61 9.11
N ASN A 193 -5.86 38.32 10.00
CA ASN A 193 -6.85 37.71 10.88
C ASN A 193 -7.90 37.01 10.01
N ILE A 194 -7.93 35.68 10.03
CA ILE A 194 -9.00 34.89 9.42
C ILE A 194 -10.30 35.30 10.12
N VAL A 195 -11.19 35.96 9.37
CA VAL A 195 -12.52 36.32 9.85
C VAL A 195 -13.45 35.15 9.58
N LEU A 196 -13.93 34.52 10.65
CA LEU A 196 -14.96 33.48 10.58
C LEU A 196 -16.32 34.16 10.41
N LYS A 197 -16.98 33.93 9.27
CA LYS A 197 -18.31 34.47 8.99
C LYS A 197 -19.38 33.44 9.36
N GLU A 198 -20.56 33.89 9.76
CA GLU A 198 -21.71 33.01 10.02
C GLU A 198 -22.37 32.52 8.72
N GLN A 199 -22.22 33.29 7.64
CA GLN A 199 -22.79 33.02 6.33
C GLN A 199 -21.72 33.21 5.24
N PRO A 200 -21.79 32.48 4.12
CA PRO A 200 -20.84 32.63 3.02
C PRO A 200 -21.01 34.01 2.36
N GLY A 201 -19.91 34.75 2.22
CA GLY A 201 -19.89 36.03 1.51
C GLY A 201 -19.72 35.87 0.00
N ALA A 202 -19.19 34.74 -0.45
CA ALA A 202 -19.05 34.37 -1.84
C ALA A 202 -19.27 32.85 -2.01
N PRO A 203 -19.64 32.37 -3.21
CA PRO A 203 -19.79 30.93 -3.50
C PRO A 203 -18.51 30.11 -3.29
N THR A 204 -17.36 30.79 -3.34
CA THR A 204 -16.04 30.19 -3.14
C THR A 204 -15.60 30.15 -1.68
N ASP A 205 -16.38 30.70 -0.75
CA ASP A 205 -16.03 30.68 0.68
C ASP A 205 -16.04 29.23 1.20
N ILE A 206 -15.04 28.91 2.00
CA ILE A 206 -14.82 27.55 2.52
C ILE A 206 -15.55 27.42 3.85
N MET A 207 -16.42 26.42 3.95
CA MET A 207 -17.06 26.05 5.20
C MET A 207 -16.07 25.30 6.11
N VAL A 208 -15.90 25.78 7.33
CA VAL A 208 -15.07 25.22 8.39
C VAL A 208 -15.98 24.82 9.53
N ARG A 209 -15.86 23.58 10.00
CA ARG A 209 -16.55 23.12 11.20
C ARG A 209 -15.65 23.33 12.41
N MET A 210 -16.18 24.04 13.39
CA MET A 210 -15.48 24.32 14.65
C MET A 210 -15.98 23.35 15.73
N GLY A 211 -15.03 22.64 16.35
CA GLY A 211 -15.31 21.69 17.43
C GLY A 211 -15.87 20.34 17.00
N ASP A 212 -16.04 19.46 17.99
CA ASP A 212 -16.53 18.08 17.80
C ASP A 212 -18.05 18.00 17.60
N ASN A 213 -18.77 19.07 17.97
CA ASN A 213 -20.21 19.17 17.85
C ASN A 213 -20.57 19.72 16.48
N HIS A 214 -21.40 18.99 15.74
CA HIS A 214 -21.86 19.27 14.37
C HIS A 214 -22.66 20.59 14.17
N GLY A 215 -22.60 21.55 15.10
CA GLY A 215 -23.46 22.74 15.12
C GLY A 215 -22.79 24.08 14.83
N ASP A 216 -21.46 24.19 14.85
CA ASP A 216 -20.77 25.48 14.63
C ASP A 216 -20.09 25.49 13.25
N GLU A 217 -20.89 25.74 12.22
CA GLU A 217 -20.43 25.92 10.84
C GLU A 217 -20.08 27.39 10.61
N ARG A 218 -18.83 27.66 10.22
CA ARG A 218 -18.32 29.00 9.91
C ARG A 218 -17.76 29.03 8.50
N TYR A 219 -17.68 30.22 7.90
CA TYR A 219 -17.17 30.39 6.54
C TYR A 219 -15.93 31.27 6.52
N VAL A 220 -14.96 30.91 5.69
CA VAL A 220 -13.70 31.63 5.49
C VAL A 220 -13.55 31.97 4.01
N THR A 221 -13.17 33.22 3.71
CA THR A 221 -12.84 33.62 2.36
C THR A 221 -11.67 32.79 1.83
N MET A 222 -11.86 32.10 0.71
CA MET A 222 -10.79 31.33 0.08
C MET A 222 -9.62 32.23 -0.32
N THR A 223 -8.41 31.83 0.04
CA THR A 223 -7.20 32.53 -0.42
C THR A 223 -7.06 32.32 -1.93
N ASN A 224 -6.79 33.39 -2.68
CA ASN A 224 -6.63 33.32 -4.13
C ASN A 224 -5.57 32.25 -4.51
N PRO A 225 -5.94 31.22 -5.30
CA PRO A 225 -5.03 30.14 -5.69
C PRO A 225 -3.74 30.62 -6.36
N SER A 226 -3.78 31.70 -7.14
CA SER A 226 -2.60 32.26 -7.83
C SER A 226 -1.53 32.75 -6.85
N ILE A 227 -1.93 33.20 -5.66
CA ILE A 227 -0.97 33.63 -4.63
C ILE A 227 -0.29 32.40 -4.02
N LEU A 228 -1.03 31.31 -3.85
CA LEU A 228 -0.49 30.05 -3.30
C LEU A 228 0.46 29.37 -4.28
N SER A 229 0.12 29.33 -5.57
CA SER A 229 0.98 28.69 -6.60
C SER A 229 2.32 29.40 -6.78
N ASN A 230 2.36 30.72 -6.58
CA ASN A 230 3.56 31.54 -6.76
C ASN A 230 4.44 31.60 -5.50
N TYR A 231 3.92 31.19 -4.35
CA TYR A 231 4.68 31.23 -3.11
C TYR A 231 5.86 30.24 -3.15
N ARG A 232 7.02 30.68 -2.68
CA ARG A 232 8.18 29.86 -2.39
C ARG A 232 8.59 30.14 -0.95
N VAL A 233 8.81 29.08 -0.18
CA VAL A 233 9.27 29.22 1.21
C VAL A 233 10.72 29.69 1.20
N ASN A 234 11.09 30.58 2.12
CA ASN A 234 12.48 30.99 2.29
C ASN A 234 13.20 30.01 3.22
N GLN A 235 14.54 29.99 3.18
CA GLN A 235 15.33 29.06 3.98
C GLN A 235 15.09 29.24 5.48
N GLU A 236 15.03 30.47 5.98
CA GLU A 236 14.78 30.77 7.40
C GLU A 236 13.52 30.10 7.94
N ARG A 237 12.44 30.11 7.15
CA ARG A 237 11.16 29.52 7.56
C ARG A 237 11.16 28.00 7.44
N LEU A 238 11.86 27.47 6.45
CA LEU A 238 12.09 26.04 6.34
C LEU A 238 12.92 25.51 7.52
N ASP A 239 13.92 26.27 7.95
CA ASP A 239 14.76 25.95 9.11
C ASP A 239 13.94 25.96 10.40
N LYS A 240 13.12 26.99 10.64
CA LYS A 240 12.19 27.04 11.79
C LYS A 240 11.24 25.84 11.80
N PHE A 241 10.75 25.45 10.63
CA PHE A 241 9.87 24.29 10.50
C PHE A 241 10.63 22.98 10.77
N SER A 242 11.85 22.85 10.27
CA SER A 242 12.74 21.71 10.54
C SER A 242 13.09 21.61 12.03
N GLU A 243 13.38 22.72 12.69
CA GLU A 243 13.62 22.80 14.13
C GLU A 243 12.40 22.34 14.93
N ALA A 244 11.22 22.90 14.63
CA ALA A 244 9.97 22.49 15.27
C ALA A 244 9.70 20.98 15.09
N MET A 245 9.99 20.44 13.91
CA MET A 245 9.82 19.03 13.61
C MET A 245 10.85 18.14 14.31
N SER A 246 12.05 18.66 14.56
CA SER A 246 13.08 17.95 15.31
C SER A 246 12.70 17.70 16.78
N MET A 247 11.83 18.55 17.36
CA MET A 247 11.32 18.39 18.73
C MET A 247 10.52 17.09 18.93
N PHE A 248 9.96 16.51 17.86
CA PHE A 248 9.24 15.24 17.92
C PHE A 248 10.16 14.01 18.00
N LYS A 249 11.47 14.15 17.75
CA LYS A 249 12.41 13.02 17.85
C LYS A 249 12.49 12.52 19.30
N GLY A 250 12.69 11.22 19.46
CA GLY A 250 12.68 10.56 20.77
C GLY A 250 11.31 10.03 21.17
N THR A 251 11.15 9.74 22.46
CA THR A 251 9.93 9.14 23.02
C THR A 251 9.05 10.20 23.64
N HIS A 252 7.85 10.39 23.10
CA HIS A 252 6.87 11.35 23.60
C HIS A 252 5.50 10.70 23.75
N ASP A 253 4.63 11.31 24.56
CA ASP A 253 3.22 10.98 24.58
C ASP A 253 2.47 11.78 23.50
N PHE A 254 1.97 11.08 22.49
CA PHE A 254 1.28 11.67 21.34
C PHE A 254 -0.25 11.62 21.49
N HIS A 255 -0.79 11.66 22.71
CA HIS A 255 -2.25 11.57 22.93
C HIS A 255 -3.04 12.62 22.12
N ASN A 256 -2.55 13.86 22.01
CA ASN A 256 -3.16 14.95 21.23
C ASN A 256 -3.12 14.73 19.70
N TYR A 257 -2.33 13.75 19.24
CA TYR A 257 -2.19 13.41 17.81
C TYR A 257 -2.92 12.10 17.47
N THR A 258 -3.85 11.64 18.33
CA THR A 258 -4.68 10.46 18.06
C THR A 258 -6.15 10.74 18.32
N LEU A 259 -7.04 10.20 17.48
CA LEU A 259 -8.50 10.36 17.60
C LEU A 259 -9.13 9.45 18.68
N SER A 260 -8.39 9.11 19.73
CA SER A 260 -8.85 8.13 20.72
C SER A 260 -9.95 8.72 21.60
N LYS A 261 -11.22 8.46 21.24
CA LYS A 261 -12.43 8.76 22.04
C LYS A 261 -12.51 8.04 23.39
N VAL A 262 -11.46 7.32 23.80
CA VAL A 262 -11.45 6.53 25.04
C VAL A 262 -10.28 6.99 25.89
N ILE A 263 -10.58 7.90 26.81
CA ILE A 263 -9.67 8.38 27.85
C ILE A 263 -9.17 7.15 28.64
N GLY A 264 -7.85 6.97 28.71
CA GLY A 264 -7.19 6.03 29.64
C GLY A 264 -6.95 4.58 29.21
N LYS A 265 -7.24 4.15 27.97
CA LYS A 265 -7.09 2.71 27.57
C LYS A 265 -6.08 2.39 26.46
N ARG A 266 -5.38 3.36 25.85
CA ARG A 266 -4.37 3.09 24.82
C ARG A 266 -3.05 3.74 25.16
N ASP A 267 -1.95 2.98 25.02
CA ASP A 267 -0.61 3.55 25.05
C ASP A 267 -0.44 4.45 23.82
N THR A 268 -0.35 5.75 24.07
CA THR A 268 -0.14 6.82 23.10
C THR A 268 1.33 7.24 23.02
N ARG A 269 2.21 6.62 23.82
CA ARG A 269 3.65 6.87 23.73
C ARG A 269 4.20 6.26 22.46
N ARG A 270 4.95 7.06 21.70
CA ARG A 270 5.62 6.60 20.47
C ARG A 270 7.05 7.09 20.50
N HIS A 271 7.91 6.33 19.82
CA HIS A 271 9.29 6.70 19.63
C HIS A 271 9.53 7.05 18.17
N ILE A 272 9.97 8.28 17.92
CA ILE A 272 10.35 8.77 16.60
C ILE A 272 11.88 8.72 16.50
N ARG A 273 12.40 7.78 15.71
CA ARG A 273 13.86 7.58 15.54
C ARG A 273 14.50 8.74 14.78
N ASN A 274 13.84 9.24 13.75
CA ASN A 274 14.32 10.38 12.97
C ASN A 274 13.16 11.10 12.28
N ILE A 275 13.37 12.39 12.03
CA ILE A 275 12.61 13.26 11.14
C ILE A 275 13.63 14.08 10.35
N GLU A 276 13.41 14.16 9.05
CA GLU A 276 14.20 14.94 8.12
C GLU A 276 13.24 15.81 7.32
N VAL A 277 13.63 17.06 7.05
CA VAL A 277 12.91 18.04 6.23
C VAL A 277 13.82 18.43 5.09
N ARG A 278 13.34 18.30 3.86
CA ARG A 278 14.10 18.68 2.66
C ARG A 278 13.26 19.57 1.77
N GLU A 279 13.90 20.55 1.13
CA GLU A 279 13.32 21.20 -0.03
C GLU A 279 13.54 20.30 -1.25
N VAL A 280 12.46 19.94 -1.93
CA VAL A 280 12.52 19.28 -3.23
C VAL A 280 12.25 20.31 -4.31
N ALA A 281 13.11 20.36 -5.33
CA ALA A 281 12.92 21.21 -6.50
C ALA A 281 11.54 20.88 -7.10
N HIS A 282 10.62 21.84 -6.97
CA HIS A 282 9.16 21.69 -7.07
C HIS A 282 8.46 21.16 -5.79
N VAL A 283 8.25 22.10 -4.86
CA VAL A 283 7.06 22.24 -4.01
C VAL A 283 6.94 21.33 -2.78
N GLU A 284 7.87 20.43 -2.47
CA GLU A 284 7.60 19.42 -1.45
C GLU A 284 8.58 19.50 -0.27
N ALA A 285 8.04 19.65 0.95
CA ALA A 285 8.76 19.31 2.16
C ALA A 285 8.57 17.81 2.46
N GLN A 286 9.63 17.01 2.31
CA GLN A 286 9.63 15.57 2.61
C GLN A 286 9.80 15.36 4.12
N PHE A 287 8.88 14.63 4.77
CA PHE A 287 9.03 14.21 6.17
C PHE A 287 9.26 12.71 6.29
N LYS A 288 10.47 12.30 6.68
CA LYS A 288 10.81 10.89 6.92
C LYS A 288 10.60 10.49 8.37
N VAL A 289 9.43 9.94 8.72
CA VAL A 289 9.16 9.49 10.11
C VAL A 289 9.51 8.02 10.26
N ASN A 290 10.51 7.69 11.09
CA ASN A 290 10.78 6.32 11.49
C ASN A 290 10.20 6.05 12.90
N SER A 291 9.10 5.30 12.99
CA SER A 291 8.41 5.01 14.26
C SER A 291 8.29 3.52 14.55
N THR A 292 8.55 3.13 15.80
CA THR A 292 8.32 1.77 16.32
C THR A 292 6.87 1.55 16.74
#